data_AF-A0A1H5Y4U9-F1
#
_entry.id   AF-A0A1H5Y4U9-F1
#
_cell.length_a   1.000
_cell.length_b   1.000
_cell.length_c   1.000
_cell.angle_alpha   90.00
_cell.angle_beta   90.00
_cell.angle_gamma   90.00
#
_symmetry.space_group_name_H-M   'P 1'
#
loop_
_entity.id
_entity.type
_entity.pdbx_description
1 polymer ?
#
loop_
_entity_poly.entity_id
_entity_poly.type
_entity_poly.pdbx_seq_one_letter_code
_entity_poly.pdbx_strand_id
1 'polypeptide(L)'
;MPDIESSTIRVGTELEGAGGYLNGQADQIMGELHALKRRIQSLIDTWNAQSASDYQERVHEWDMAAIGLFGSAGEGGVLGEIAAAMKVNWGNYVGAEEANIKTWSAAH
;
A
#
# COMPACT_ATOMS: atom_id res chain seq x y z
N MET A 1 -30.59 -25.55 8.15
CA MET A 1 -30.07 -24.20 7.86
C MET A 1 -28.83 -24.02 8.72
N PRO A 2 -27.71 -23.51 8.18
CA PRO A 2 -26.61 -23.10 9.03
C PRO A 2 -27.13 -22.01 9.97
N ASP A 3 -26.76 -22.13 11.23
CA ASP A 3 -27.20 -21.26 12.31
C ASP A 3 -26.64 -19.84 12.08
N ILE A 4 -27.48 -18.96 11.55
CA ILE A 4 -27.12 -17.57 11.22
C ILE A 4 -26.73 -16.82 12.50
N GLU A 5 -27.21 -17.26 13.67
CA GLU A 5 -26.87 -16.71 14.98
C GLU A 5 -25.42 -17.00 15.38
N SER A 6 -24.79 -18.04 14.81
CA SER A 6 -23.39 -18.42 15.05
C SER A 6 -22.42 -17.95 13.95
N SER A 7 -22.95 -17.38 12.87
CA SER A 7 -22.19 -16.99 11.69
C SER A 7 -21.46 -15.66 11.94
N THR A 8 -20.25 -15.73 12.51
CA THR A 8 -19.32 -14.60 12.51
C THR A 8 -19.03 -14.21 11.04
N ILE A 9 -19.22 -12.95 10.66
CA ILE A 9 -18.60 -12.41 9.43
C ILE A 9 -17.13 -12.29 9.75
N ARG A 10 -16.44 -13.43 9.83
CA ARG A 10 -15.06 -13.51 10.31
C ARG A 10 -14.17 -12.96 9.21
N VAL A 11 -14.03 -11.64 9.18
CA VAL A 11 -13.01 -11.00 8.39
C VAL A 11 -11.68 -11.38 9.03
N GLY A 12 -10.86 -12.12 8.29
CA GLY A 12 -9.55 -12.53 8.79
C GLY A 12 -8.77 -11.31 9.25
N THR A 13 -8.09 -11.42 10.40
CA THR A 13 -7.11 -10.44 10.91
C THR A 13 -6.06 -10.04 9.86
N GLU A 14 -5.95 -10.82 8.80
CA GLU A 14 -5.20 -10.56 7.58
C GLU A 14 -5.56 -9.22 6.92
N LEU A 15 -6.83 -8.79 6.92
CA LEU A 15 -7.27 -7.52 6.33
C LEU A 15 -6.85 -6.30 7.17
N GLU A 16 -6.72 -6.47 8.49
CA GLU A 16 -6.20 -5.44 9.40
C GLU A 16 -4.70 -5.18 9.15
N GLY A 17 -3.93 -6.26 8.92
CA GLY A 17 -2.49 -6.19 8.68
C GLY A 17 -2.09 -5.89 7.24
N ALA A 18 -2.96 -6.14 6.26
CA ALA A 18 -2.62 -6.06 4.84
C ALA A 18 -2.21 -4.64 4.39
N GLY A 19 -2.86 -3.60 4.90
CA GLY A 19 -2.45 -2.22 4.60
C GLY A 19 -1.05 -1.89 5.10
N GLY A 20 -0.71 -2.33 6.32
CA GLY A 20 0.64 -2.19 6.88
C GLY A 20 1.68 -3.00 6.12
N TYR A 21 1.34 -4.23 5.72
CA TYR A 21 2.21 -5.08 4.92
C TYR A 21 2.51 -4.49 3.53
N LEU A 22 1.48 -3.99 2.83
CA LEU A 22 1.64 -3.35 1.52
C LEU A 22 2.52 -2.10 1.59
N ASN A 23 2.30 -1.26 2.60
CA ASN A 23 3.14 -0.08 2.83
C ASN A 23 4.58 -0.46 3.20
N GLY A 24 4.78 -1.51 4.01
CA GLY A 24 6.13 -1.98 4.35
C GLY A 24 6.89 -2.53 3.15
N GLN A 25 6.21 -3.25 2.24
CA GLN A 25 6.81 -3.71 0.98
C GLN A 25 7.15 -2.53 0.05
N ALA A 26 6.26 -1.52 -0.02
CA ALA A 26 6.52 -0.28 -0.76
C ALA A 26 7.78 0.44 -0.25
N ASP A 27 7.89 0.62 1.07
CA ASP A 27 9.05 1.25 1.71
C ASP A 27 10.35 0.49 1.42
N GLN A 28 10.31 -0.85 1.44
CA GLN A 28 11.46 -1.67 1.11
C GLN A 28 11.93 -1.44 -0.34
N ILE A 29 11.00 -1.49 -1.30
CA ILE A 29 11.31 -1.30 -2.72
C ILE A 29 11.87 0.10 -2.98
N MET A 30 11.29 1.14 -2.35
CA MET A 30 11.82 2.51 -2.43
C MET A 30 13.23 2.61 -1.82
N GLY A 31 13.49 1.93 -0.72
CA GLY A 31 14.82 1.87 -0.09
C GLY A 31 15.88 1.24 -1.01
N GLU A 32 15.55 0.11 -1.64
CA GLU A 32 16.41 -0.57 -2.61
C GLU A 32 16.67 0.32 -3.84
N LEU A 33 15.65 1.03 -4.31
CA LEU A 33 15.75 2.00 -5.40
C LEU A 33 16.73 3.13 -5.08
N HIS A 34 16.59 3.77 -3.93
CA HIS A 34 17.49 4.83 -3.49
C HIS A 34 18.93 4.33 -3.35
N ALA A 35 19.11 3.08 -2.90
CA ALA A 35 20.43 2.46 -2.86
C ALA A 35 21.02 2.26 -4.27
N LEU A 36 20.21 1.81 -5.23
CA LEU A 36 20.65 1.67 -6.63
C LEU A 36 21.04 3.02 -7.23
N LYS A 37 20.21 4.06 -7.08
CA LYS A 37 20.52 5.41 -7.57
C LYS A 37 21.83 5.95 -7.03
N ARG A 38 22.09 5.78 -5.73
CA ARG A 38 23.37 6.19 -5.11
C ARG A 38 24.58 5.46 -5.72
N ARG A 39 24.44 4.16 -6.01
CA ARG A 39 25.51 3.39 -6.67
C ARG A 39 25.75 3.88 -8.09
N ILE A 40 24.69 4.11 -8.86
CA ILE A 40 24.83 4.59 -10.24
C ILE A 40 25.38 6.01 -10.27
N GLN A 41 24.97 6.89 -9.35
CA GLN A 41 25.47 8.26 -9.27
C GLN A 41 27.00 8.33 -9.20
N SER A 42 27.65 7.40 -8.49
CA SER A 42 29.11 7.32 -8.41
C SER A 42 29.81 6.95 -9.72
N LEU A 43 29.07 6.41 -10.69
CA LEU A 43 29.57 6.00 -12.00
C LEU A 43 29.32 7.04 -13.08
N ILE A 44 28.41 8.00 -12.86
CA ILE A 44 28.05 9.02 -13.85
C ILE A 44 29.24 9.90 -14.22
N ASP A 45 30.14 10.16 -13.27
CA ASP A 45 31.36 10.95 -13.54
C ASP A 45 32.31 10.26 -14.54
N THR A 46 32.11 8.97 -14.80
CA THR A 46 32.89 8.19 -15.79
C THR A 46 32.18 8.07 -17.15
N TRP A 47 30.95 8.57 -17.27
CA TRP A 47 30.15 8.41 -18.47
C TRP A 47 30.37 9.56 -19.46
N ASN A 48 30.32 9.23 -20.75
CA ASN A 48 30.26 10.25 -21.80
C ASN A 48 28.96 11.05 -21.70
N ALA A 49 28.99 12.31 -22.10
CA ALA A 49 27.91 13.29 -21.90
C ALA A 49 26.50 12.80 -22.33
N GLN A 50 26.40 12.01 -23.41
CA GLN A 50 25.12 11.47 -23.87
C GLN A 50 24.51 10.46 -22.88
N SER A 51 25.32 9.53 -22.36
CA SER A 51 24.84 8.49 -21.43
C SER A 51 24.41 9.07 -20.08
N ALA A 52 25.04 10.18 -19.66
CA ALA A 52 24.61 10.91 -18.48
C ALA A 52 23.23 11.56 -18.67
N SER A 53 22.95 12.14 -19.85
CA SER A 53 21.64 12.70 -20.19
C SER A 53 20.55 11.62 -20.25
N ASP A 54 20.81 10.52 -20.96
CA ASP A 54 19.86 9.41 -21.09
C ASP A 54 19.50 8.82 -19.72
N TYR A 55 20.47 8.75 -18.81
CA TYR A 55 20.23 8.30 -17.44
C TYR A 55 19.38 9.27 -16.64
N GLN A 56 19.60 10.58 -16.75
CA GLN A 56 18.75 11.56 -16.06
C GLN A 56 17.29 11.45 -16.50
N GLU A 57 17.05 11.25 -17.80
CA GLU A 57 15.70 11.03 -18.34
C GLU A 57 15.08 9.74 -17.76
N ARG A 58 15.81 8.62 -17.79
CA ARG A 58 15.35 7.35 -17.21
C ARG A 58 15.10 7.43 -15.70
N VAL A 59 15.92 8.18 -14.97
CA VAL A 59 15.72 8.41 -13.52
C VAL A 59 14.46 9.23 -13.29
N HIS A 60 14.21 10.25 -14.11
CA HIS A 60 13.01 11.07 -14.00
C HIS A 60 11.74 10.28 -14.30
N GLU A 61 11.72 9.51 -15.38
CA GLU A 61 10.61 8.59 -15.71
C GLU A 61 10.34 7.61 -14.56
N TRP A 62 11.40 7.08 -13.95
CA TRP A 62 11.28 6.18 -12.83
C TRP A 62 10.74 6.86 -11.57
N ASP A 63 11.20 8.07 -11.24
CA ASP A 63 10.67 8.83 -10.11
C ASP A 63 9.17 9.09 -10.25
N MET A 64 8.72 9.44 -11.46
CA MET A 64 7.31 9.62 -11.75
C MET A 64 6.51 8.32 -11.58
N ALA A 65 7.04 7.19 -12.08
CA ALA A 65 6.40 5.89 -11.91
C ALA A 65 6.37 5.43 -10.43
N ALA A 66 7.44 5.73 -9.67
CA ALA A 66 7.53 5.41 -8.26
C ALA A 66 6.53 6.22 -7.43
N ILE A 67 6.37 7.52 -7.72
CA ILE A 67 5.33 8.35 -7.09
C ILE A 67 3.94 7.81 -7.41
N GLY A 68 3.67 7.46 -8.68
CA GLY A 68 2.36 6.92 -9.06
C GLY A 68 2.02 5.56 -8.41
N LEU A 69 3.02 4.74 -8.09
CA LEU A 69 2.80 3.43 -7.48
C LEU A 69 2.83 3.48 -5.94
N PHE A 70 3.81 4.19 -5.38
CA PHE A 70 4.16 4.18 -3.95
C PHE A 70 3.88 5.49 -3.22
N GLY A 71 3.46 6.54 -3.92
CA GLY A 71 3.08 7.80 -3.30
C GLY A 71 1.97 7.62 -2.27
N SER A 72 1.80 8.61 -1.40
CA SER A 72 0.63 8.66 -0.54
C SER A 72 -0.66 8.78 -1.38
N ALA A 73 -1.81 8.47 -0.79
CA ALA A 73 -3.09 8.68 -1.46
C ALA A 73 -3.31 10.15 -1.87
N GLY A 74 -2.72 11.11 -1.15
CA GLY A 74 -2.74 12.53 -1.52
C GLY A 74 -1.84 12.90 -2.69
N GLU A 75 -0.88 12.05 -3.03
CA GLU A 75 0.06 12.20 -4.15
C GLU A 75 -0.34 11.36 -5.38
N GLY A 76 -1.46 10.63 -5.30
CA GLY A 76 -1.95 9.76 -6.37
C GLY A 76 -1.29 8.39 -6.42
N GLY A 77 -0.70 7.92 -5.31
CA GLY A 77 -0.09 6.60 -5.26
C GLY A 77 -1.11 5.48 -5.08
N VAL A 78 -1.15 4.57 -6.06
CA VAL A 78 -2.15 3.49 -6.13
C VAL A 78 -2.11 2.56 -4.90
N LEU A 79 -0.92 2.22 -4.38
CA LEU A 79 -0.83 1.36 -3.19
C LEU A 79 -1.34 2.06 -1.93
N GLY A 80 -1.15 3.37 -1.82
CA GLY A 80 -1.72 4.18 -0.74
C GLY A 80 -3.25 4.19 -0.79
N GLU A 81 -3.83 4.31 -1.99
CA GLU A 81 -5.28 4.23 -2.19
C GLU A 81 -5.84 2.85 -1.84
N ILE A 82 -5.17 1.78 -2.27
CA ILE A 82 -5.56 0.39 -1.94
C ILE A 82 -5.50 0.18 -0.42
N ALA A 83 -4.43 0.60 0.25
CA ALA A 83 -4.31 0.49 1.70
C ALA A 83 -5.43 1.25 2.43
N ALA A 84 -5.80 2.44 1.95
CA ALA A 84 -6.90 3.22 2.50
C ALA A 84 -8.25 2.50 2.31
N ALA A 85 -8.52 1.95 1.12
CA ALA A 85 -9.73 1.19 0.83
C ALA A 85 -9.83 -0.07 1.70
N MET A 86 -8.72 -0.78 1.92
CA MET A 86 -8.68 -1.95 2.82
C MET A 86 -9.03 -1.56 4.26
N LYS A 87 -8.51 -0.43 4.75
CA LYS A 87 -8.82 0.09 6.09
C LYS A 87 -10.30 0.47 6.25
N VAL A 88 -10.88 1.13 5.23
CA VAL A 88 -12.32 1.47 5.23
C VAL A 88 -13.18 0.22 5.25
N ASN A 89 -12.85 -0.76 4.42
CA ASN A 89 -13.57 -2.04 4.39
C ASN A 89 -13.52 -2.74 5.75
N TRP A 90 -12.34 -2.84 6.37
CA TRP A 90 -12.20 -3.39 7.71
C TRP A 90 -13.09 -2.66 8.73
N GLY A 91 -13.07 -1.32 8.75
CA GLY A 91 -13.90 -0.53 9.66
C GLY A 91 -15.41 -0.75 9.45
N ASN A 92 -15.85 -0.89 8.20
CA ASN A 92 -17.24 -1.21 7.88
C ASN A 92 -17.65 -2.59 8.40
N TYR A 93 -16.76 -3.58 8.27
CA TYR A 93 -17.01 -4.93 8.78
C TYR A 93 -17.08 -4.97 10.31
N VAL A 94 -16.14 -4.34 11.00
CA VAL A 94 -16.15 -4.24 12.48
C VAL A 94 -17.41 -3.52 12.96
N GLY A 95 -17.77 -2.40 12.35
CA GLY A 95 -18.97 -1.64 12.72
C GLY A 95 -20.27 -2.42 12.48
N ALA A 96 -20.36 -3.17 11.37
CA ALA A 96 -21.50 -4.03 11.10
C ALA A 96 -21.60 -5.18 12.10
N GLU A 97 -20.47 -5.73 12.55
CA GLU A 97 -20.43 -6.78 13.55
C GLU A 97 -20.85 -6.28 14.94
N GLU A 98 -20.35 -5.12 15.37
CA GLU A 98 -20.82 -4.49 16.62
C GLU A 98 -22.33 -4.19 16.60
N ALA A 99 -22.85 -3.72 15.46
CA ALA A 99 -24.27 -3.44 15.29
C ALA A 99 -25.12 -4.71 15.33
N ASN A 100 -24.64 -5.80 14.72
CA ASN A 100 -25.27 -7.10 14.81
C ASN A 100 -25.27 -7.59 16.26
N ILE A 101 -24.13 -7.63 16.95
CA ILE A 101 -24.06 -8.06 18.35
C ILE A 101 -25.06 -7.30 19.22
N LYS A 102 -25.14 -5.96 19.08
CA LYS A 102 -26.10 -5.13 19.82
C LYS A 102 -27.56 -5.48 19.52
N THR A 103 -27.88 -5.73 18.26
CA THR A 103 -29.25 -6.06 17.83
C THR A 103 -29.69 -7.41 18.37
N TRP A 104 -28.81 -8.42 18.30
CA TRP A 104 -29.10 -9.78 18.77
C TRP A 104 -29.06 -9.90 20.30
N SER A 105 -28.19 -9.14 20.98
CA SER A 105 -28.14 -9.10 22.45
C SER A 105 -29.32 -8.34 23.08
N ALA A 106 -29.94 -7.41 22.35
CA ALA A 106 -31.11 -6.66 22.82
C ALA A 106 -32.45 -7.37 22.51
N ALA A 107 -32.41 -8.44 21.71
CA ALA A 107 -33.58 -9.26 21.35
C ALA A 107 -33.81 -10.46 22.31
N HIS A 108 -32.94 -10.64 23.30
CA HIS A 108 -33.09 -11.56 24.44
C HIS A 108 -33.24 -10.77 25.74
#